data_AF-A0A661W8J6-F1
#
_entry.id   AF-A0A661W8J6-F1
#
_cell.length_a   1.000
_cell.length_b   1.000
_cell.length_c   1.000
_cell.angle_alpha   90.00
_cell.angle_beta   90.00
_cell.angle_gamma   90.00
#
_symmetry.space_group_name_H-M   'P 1'
#
loop_
_entity.id
_entity.type
_entity.pdbx_description
1 polymer ?
#
loop_
_entity_poly.entity_id
_entity_poly.type
_entity_poly.pdbx_seq_one_letter_code
_entity_poly.pdbx_strand_id
1 'polypeptide(L)'
;MSNHRITDNLDSFFEVLPPAISQVISDNGKNADLIEIILDLGRVPTARFVDDEVDLSQEEVTKSDIKYVVNRIGNFDADNRAGLPRTLH
;
A
#
# COMPACT_ATOMS: atom_id res chain seq x y z
N MET A 1 19.22 -13.58 5.48
CA MET A 1 17.86 -13.42 6.02
C MET A 1 17.09 -12.52 5.06
N SER A 2 15.92 -12.96 4.62
CA SER A 2 15.23 -12.58 3.37
C SER A 2 14.57 -11.19 3.34
N ASN A 3 15.30 -10.10 3.59
CA ASN A 3 14.73 -8.74 3.53
C ASN A 3 14.28 -8.32 2.13
N HIS A 4 14.93 -8.82 1.06
CA HIS A 4 14.66 -8.37 -0.32
C HIS A 4 13.21 -8.63 -0.76
N ARG A 5 12.66 -9.79 -0.41
CA ARG A 5 11.29 -10.18 -0.81
C ARG A 5 10.20 -9.34 -0.14
N ILE A 6 10.46 -8.83 1.06
CA ILE A 6 9.49 -8.00 1.79
C ILE A 6 9.45 -6.62 1.14
N THR A 7 10.61 -6.08 0.77
CA THR A 7 10.72 -4.80 0.06
C THR A 7 10.14 -4.89 -1.36
N ASP A 8 10.43 -5.95 -2.13
CA ASP A 8 9.91 -6.13 -3.50
C ASP A 8 8.36 -6.13 -3.56
N ASN A 9 7.71 -6.72 -2.56
CA ASN A 9 6.25 -6.76 -2.51
C ASN A 9 5.63 -5.43 -2.05
N LEU A 10 6.35 -4.67 -1.22
CA LEU A 10 5.95 -3.32 -0.83
C LEU A 10 6.02 -2.34 -2.01
N ASP A 11 7.06 -2.43 -2.83
CA ASP A 11 7.19 -1.59 -4.03
C ASP A 11 6.02 -1.87 -5.00
N SER A 12 5.72 -3.16 -5.24
CA SER A 12 4.58 -3.57 -6.06
C SER A 12 3.24 -3.11 -5.48
N PHE A 13 3.11 -3.05 -4.15
CA PHE A 13 1.93 -2.53 -3.48
C PHE A 13 1.80 -1.00 -3.63
N PHE A 14 2.90 -0.25 -3.59
CA PHE A 14 2.86 1.20 -3.81
C PHE A 14 2.47 1.57 -5.24
N GLU A 15 2.77 0.73 -6.23
CA GLU A 15 2.37 0.95 -7.63
C GLU A 15 0.85 0.91 -7.86
N VAL A 16 0.09 0.25 -6.98
CA VAL A 16 -1.38 0.18 -7.08
C VAL A 16 -2.08 1.38 -6.43
N LEU A 17 -1.37 2.16 -5.62
CA LEU A 17 -1.92 3.33 -4.92
C LEU A 17 -1.91 4.59 -5.79
N PRO A 18 -2.80 5.56 -5.54
CA PRO A 18 -2.72 6.85 -6.19
C PRO A 18 -1.34 7.50 -5.94
N PRO A 19 -0.72 8.16 -6.95
CA PRO A 19 0.67 8.60 -6.84
C PRO A 19 0.93 9.58 -5.69
N ALA A 20 -0.08 10.40 -5.36
CA ALA A 20 -0.02 11.32 -4.23
C ALA A 20 0.14 10.57 -2.89
N ILE A 21 -0.52 9.42 -2.75
CA ILE A 21 -0.49 8.61 -1.53
C ILE A 21 0.85 7.85 -1.44
N SER A 22 1.27 7.19 -2.52
CA SER A 22 2.53 6.44 -2.55
C SER A 22 3.75 7.34 -2.30
N GLN A 23 3.73 8.58 -2.81
CA GLN A 23 4.82 9.53 -2.61
C GLN A 23 4.99 9.90 -1.14
N VAL A 24 3.89 10.21 -0.43
CA VAL A 24 3.96 10.57 0.99
C VAL A 24 4.52 9.42 1.82
N ILE A 25 4.13 8.19 1.55
CA ILE A 25 4.67 7.02 2.26
C ILE A 25 6.17 6.85 1.99
N SER A 26 6.57 6.98 0.72
CA SER A 26 7.96 6.85 0.30
C SER A 26 8.85 7.91 0.96
N ASP A 27 8.35 9.16 1.06
CA ASP A 27 9.07 10.28 1.67
C ASP A 27 9.22 10.11 3.20
N ASN A 28 8.31 9.39 3.85
CA ASN A 28 8.41 9.09 5.28
C ASN A 28 9.51 8.06 5.61
N GLY A 29 9.98 7.28 4.63
CA GLY A 29 11.13 6.37 4.79
C GLY A 29 10.92 5.19 5.75
N LYS A 30 9.71 5.01 6.32
CA LYS A 30 9.36 3.98 7.31
C LYS A 30 8.71 2.74 6.68
N ASN A 31 9.10 2.39 5.45
CA ASN A 31 8.47 1.28 4.70
C ASN A 31 8.56 -0.06 5.44
N ALA A 32 9.61 -0.28 6.23
CA ALA A 32 9.78 -1.50 7.02
C ALA A 32 8.80 -1.62 8.20
N ASP A 33 8.29 -0.49 8.68
CA ASP A 33 7.40 -0.41 9.84
C ASP A 33 5.94 -0.16 9.44
N LEU A 34 5.64 -0.10 8.14
CA LEU A 34 4.30 0.10 7.61
C LEU A 34 3.44 -1.14 7.87
N ILE A 35 2.31 -0.95 8.56
CA ILE A 35 1.35 -2.01 8.87
C ILE A 35 0.23 -2.02 7.82
N GLU A 36 -0.43 -0.88 7.61
CA GLU A 36 -1.57 -0.77 6.70
C GLU A 36 -1.75 0.66 6.18
N ILE A 37 -2.47 0.76 5.06
CA ILE A 37 -2.93 2.01 4.48
C ILE A 37 -4.45 1.95 4.41
N ILE A 38 -5.10 2.94 5.00
CA ILE A 38 -6.55 3.04 5.10
C ILE A 38 -7.02 4.06 4.05
N LEU A 39 -7.86 3.61 3.12
CA LEU A 39 -8.47 4.42 2.06
C LEU A 39 -10.00 4.29 2.12
N ASP A 40 -10.62 4.99 3.07
CA ASP A 40 -12.07 5.01 3.23
C ASP A 40 -12.69 6.19 2.48
N LEU A 41 -13.65 5.90 1.59
CA LEU A 41 -14.37 6.93 0.83
C LEU A 41 -14.99 8.00 1.76
N GLY A 42 -14.63 9.27 1.56
CA GLY A 42 -15.09 10.39 2.38
C GLY A 42 -14.34 10.54 3.72
N ARG A 43 -13.15 9.93 3.85
CA ARG A 43 -12.25 10.17 4.98
C ARG A 43 -10.86 10.52 4.50
N VAL A 44 -10.09 11.18 5.34
CA VAL A 44 -8.67 11.44 5.08
C VAL A 44 -7.93 10.08 5.01
N PRO A 45 -7.11 9.86 3.98
CA PRO A 45 -6.31 8.65 3.88
C PRO A 45 -5.21 8.63 4.93
N THR A 46 -4.94 7.45 5.50
CA THR A 46 -4.03 7.35 6.65
C THR A 46 -3.15 6.11 6.53
N ALA A 47 -1.87 6.23 6.87
CA ALA A 47 -0.94 5.11 7.00
C ALA A 47 -0.68 4.84 8.49
N ARG A 48 -0.77 3.57 8.86
CA ARG A 48 -0.42 3.11 10.21
C ARG A 48 0.93 2.41 10.17
N PHE A 49 1.81 2.84 11.04
CA PHE A 49 3.11 2.23 11.31
C PHE A 49 3.10 1.57 12.69
N VAL A 50 4.15 0.82 13.01
CA VAL A 50 4.30 0.17 14.33
C VAL A 50 4.13 1.15 15.49
N ASP A 51 4.73 2.33 15.39
CA ASP A 51 4.80 3.30 16.49
C ASP A 51 3.95 4.56 16.29
N ASP A 52 3.38 4.76 15.10
CA ASP A 52 2.72 6.03 14.76
C ASP A 52 1.68 5.89 13.64
N GLU A 53 0.86 6.92 13.47
CA GLU A 53 -0.15 7.03 12.41
C GLU A 53 -0.03 8.39 11.71
N VAL A 54 -0.02 8.38 10.37
CA VAL A 54 0.25 9.58 9.56
C VAL A 54 -0.83 9.75 8.51
N ASP A 55 -1.46 10.93 8.50
CA ASP A 55 -2.35 11.33 7.42
C ASP A 55 -1.57 11.53 6.12
N LEU A 56 -2.04 10.89 5.06
CA LEU A 56 -1.39 10.83 3.75
C LEU A 56 -1.84 11.96 2.82
N SER A 57 -2.87 12.70 3.21
CA SER A 57 -3.43 13.85 2.49
C SER A 57 -4.16 14.75 3.47
N GLN A 58 -4.51 15.96 3.04
CA GLN A 58 -5.48 16.81 3.72
C GLN A 58 -6.88 16.71 3.08
N GLU A 59 -6.98 16.03 1.95
CA GLU A 59 -8.23 15.81 1.24
C GLU A 59 -8.79 14.42 1.52
N GLU A 60 -10.11 14.33 1.56
CA GLU A 60 -10.82 13.07 1.71
C GLU A 60 -10.65 12.19 0.46
N VAL A 61 -10.55 10.88 0.68
CA VAL A 61 -10.51 9.89 -0.39
C VAL A 61 -11.79 9.98 -1.21
N THR A 62 -11.61 10.10 -2.53
CA THR A 62 -12.71 10.21 -3.48
C THR A 62 -13.06 8.86 -4.12
N LYS A 63 -14.20 8.79 -4.80
CA LYS A 63 -14.55 7.58 -5.59
C LYS A 63 -13.54 7.30 -6.69
N SER A 64 -12.90 8.35 -7.23
CA SER A 64 -11.87 8.22 -8.26
C SER A 64 -10.63 7.52 -7.71
N ASP A 65 -10.27 7.79 -6.46
CA ASP A 65 -9.13 7.15 -5.79
C ASP A 65 -9.38 5.66 -5.56
N ILE A 66 -10.56 5.28 -5.02
CA ILE A 66 -10.83 3.83 -4.87
C ILE A 66 -10.91 3.15 -6.24
N LYS A 67 -11.49 3.81 -7.25
CA LYS A 67 -11.55 3.25 -8.61
C LYS A 67 -10.16 3.06 -9.21
N TYR A 68 -9.24 4.00 -8.97
CA TYR A 68 -7.85 3.90 -9.37
C TYR A 68 -7.21 2.63 -8.78
N VAL A 69 -7.36 2.43 -7.47
CA VAL A 69 -6.81 1.28 -6.75
C VAL A 69 -7.44 -0.02 -7.24
N VAL A 70 -8.77 -0.10 -7.31
CA VAL A 70 -9.49 -1.30 -7.77
C VAL A 70 -9.08 -1.72 -9.18
N ASN A 71 -8.93 -0.76 -10.10
CA ASN A 71 -8.50 -1.04 -11.47
C ASN A 71 -7.07 -1.61 -11.53
N ARG A 72 -6.18 -1.18 -10.62
CA ARG A 72 -4.79 -1.67 -10.57
C ARG A 72 -4.66 -2.98 -9.83
N ILE A 73 -5.45 -3.21 -8.79
CA ILE A 73 -5.56 -4.52 -8.15
C ILE A 73 -6.08 -5.55 -9.15
N GLY A 74 -7.01 -5.19 -10.04
CA GLY A 74 -7.44 -6.05 -11.14
C GLY A 74 -6.31 -6.46 -12.11
N ASN A 75 -5.25 -5.65 -12.20
CA ASN A 75 -4.01 -5.97 -12.94
C ASN A 75 -2.93 -6.61 -12.04
N PHE A 76 -3.14 -6.66 -10.72
CA PHE A 76 -2.19 -7.17 -9.73
C PHE A 76 -2.27 -8.70 -9.57
N ASP A 77 -3.25 -9.39 -10.16
CA ASP A 77 -3.37 -10.86 -10.18
C ASP A 77 -3.22 -11.38 -11.63
N ALA A 78 -2.18 -12.16 -11.96
CA ALA A 78 -2.20 -13.63 -11.82
C ALA A 78 -0.92 -14.27 -11.22
N ASP A 79 0.12 -13.49 -10.92
CA ASP A 79 1.45 -14.02 -10.49
C ASP A 79 1.83 -13.64 -9.05
N ASN A 80 1.14 -12.68 -8.42
CA ASN A 80 1.49 -12.17 -7.09
C ASN A 80 0.89 -12.99 -5.93
N ARG A 81 0.20 -14.11 -6.24
CA ARG A 81 -0.15 -15.16 -5.25
C ARG A 81 1.00 -16.14 -4.99
N ALA A 82 2.25 -15.69 -5.12
CA ALA A 82 3.40 -16.48 -4.72
C ALA A 82 3.44 -16.54 -3.18
N GLY A 83 2.75 -17.53 -2.63
CA GLY A 83 2.83 -17.89 -1.22
C GLY A 83 4.29 -17.99 -0.74
N LEU A 84 4.48 -17.75 0.56
CA LEU A 84 5.76 -17.96 1.22
C LEU A 84 6.33 -19.32 0.79
N PRO A 85 7.62 -19.41 0.38
CA PRO A 85 8.20 -20.69 0.07
C PRO A 85 8.07 -21.61 1.29
N ARG A 86 7.26 -22.68 1.14
CA ARG A 86 6.89 -23.73 2.12
C ARG A 86 5.60 -23.58 2.93
N THR A 87 4.65 -22.70 2.58
CA THR A 87 3.29 -22.80 3.15
C THR A 87 2.28 -23.20 2.07
N LEU A 88 1.47 -24.22 2.39
CA LEU A 88 0.44 -24.77 1.50
C LEU A 88 -0.69 -23.75 1.26
N HIS A 89 -1.26 -23.83 0.06
CA HIS A 89 -2.23 -22.97 -0.64
C HIS A 89 -3.41 -22.42 0.17
#